data_AF-A0A0J9T0Z6-F1
#
_entry.id   AF-A0A0J9T0Z6-F1
#
_cell.length_a   1.000
_cell.length_b   1.000
_cell.length_c   1.000
_cell.angle_alpha   90.00
_cell.angle_beta   90.00
_cell.angle_gamma   90.00
#
_symmetry.space_group_name_H-M   'P 1'
#
loop_
_entity.id
_entity.type
_entity.pdbx_description
1 polymer ?
#
loop_
_entity_poly.entity_id
_entity_poly.type
_entity_poly.pdbx_seq_one_letter_code
_entity_poly.pdbx_strand_id
1 'polypeptide(L)'
;MSYRTKYNFVNLCGQRKNEINNYPKETTDINDPLCNRIKEQYETCIDFKNKYTCQQVMYIFNSISSSPTSEFNDDRCKYLYYWIYQELLQKNKNYDVALKVYRSILGKYFENYDEDDNHLRKNYIHEDKDMILKNSAKLIELYDTMNNDGNTFDCDCAKKCSDLYKEFVGECYNDYDYAFCSELQSFKYKYDEKMKSIETCNGAEKILPCAIKHDVHDVYENHCPLNKFIRQVVDFKNNSQNYSNVSYLKDIVDENNEALKNIGCAVYKGYTRLTAYHEEDRKTFCDYLNLWLDEQKSIYVTNNSNITNEQWNLIEKLWNRLKQDDDPSRHCDRQGQQNSSEIRKRIDLMVYCVNRDYFKSYCERAIQSSNNIDKTCSNFSSFTDKYYEKFYKENECFDEAHDPEDYRYFISNECTLYNMQKTFPKFNSQYKKILYENSRTAINICGNNAESGGVSSEDYSATTEDDDDPTKLDDDQSVLAVGQDGLSVRQDGLSISYVGSESGPINAEESDIPSIAVLTSPDYKYSKPIYYAGLSVSGVFFTSMVLYKV
;
A
#
# COMPACT_ATOMS: atom_id res chain seq x y z
N MET A 1 16.14 -2.11 -5.10
CA MET A 1 16.26 -1.10 -6.18
C MET A 1 15.35 0.06 -5.84
N SER A 2 15.90 1.25 -5.58
CA SER A 2 15.11 2.45 -5.31
C SER A 2 14.44 2.89 -6.61
N TYR A 3 13.10 3.01 -6.63
CA TYR A 3 12.40 3.56 -7.79
C TYR A 3 12.84 5.02 -7.97
N ARG A 4 13.41 5.34 -9.15
CA ARG A 4 13.90 6.68 -9.46
C ARG A 4 12.77 7.52 -10.06
N THR A 5 12.33 8.56 -9.38
CA THR A 5 11.32 9.51 -9.89
C THR A 5 11.99 10.62 -10.71
N LYS A 6 11.19 11.35 -11.51
CA LYS A 6 11.63 12.54 -12.26
C LYS A 6 12.14 13.71 -11.39
N TYR A 7 11.96 13.60 -10.06
CA TYR A 7 12.35 14.61 -9.07
C TYR A 7 13.48 14.13 -8.13
N ASN A 8 13.97 12.89 -8.27
CA ASN A 8 15.06 12.37 -7.43
C ASN A 8 16.34 13.23 -7.44
N PHE A 9 16.53 14.04 -8.49
CA PHE A 9 17.68 14.93 -8.67
C PHE A 9 17.78 16.03 -7.62
N VAL A 10 16.70 16.34 -6.90
CA VAL A 10 16.70 17.43 -5.91
C VAL A 10 17.75 17.20 -4.81
N ASN A 11 18.06 15.93 -4.50
CA ASN A 11 19.15 15.57 -3.59
C ASN A 11 20.56 15.93 -4.12
N LEU A 12 20.70 16.22 -5.41
CA LEU A 12 21.94 16.61 -6.08
C LEU A 12 22.02 18.12 -6.35
N CYS A 13 21.05 18.91 -5.89
CA CYS A 13 20.99 20.35 -6.19
C CYS A 13 22.19 21.14 -5.67
N GLY A 14 22.76 20.76 -4.52
CA GLY A 14 24.01 21.38 -4.04
C GLY A 14 25.19 21.21 -5.02
N GLN A 15 25.29 20.05 -5.67
CA GLN A 15 26.31 19.81 -6.71
C GLN A 15 26.04 20.68 -7.94
N ARG A 16 24.77 20.78 -8.38
CA ARG A 16 24.35 21.61 -9.52
C ARG A 16 24.53 23.11 -9.25
N LYS A 17 24.27 23.58 -8.03
CA LYS A 17 24.55 24.94 -7.57
C LYS A 17 26.02 25.30 -7.76
N ASN A 18 26.91 24.43 -7.28
CA ASN A 18 28.35 24.64 -7.41
C ASN A 18 28.79 24.61 -8.87
N GLU A 19 28.27 23.69 -9.69
CA GLU A 19 28.54 23.67 -11.14
C GLU A 19 28.10 24.96 -11.83
N ILE A 20 26.85 25.41 -11.61
CA ILE A 20 26.31 26.62 -12.25
C ILE A 20 27.06 27.89 -11.82
N ASN A 21 27.39 28.01 -10.54
CA ASN A 21 28.06 29.19 -10.00
C ASN A 21 29.53 29.27 -10.39
N ASN A 22 30.17 28.13 -10.70
CA ASN A 22 31.57 28.08 -11.12
C ASN A 22 31.77 28.32 -12.63
N TYR A 23 30.69 28.42 -13.42
CA TYR A 23 30.84 28.81 -14.82
C TYR A 23 31.42 30.23 -14.94
N PRO A 24 32.41 30.43 -15.82
CA PRO A 24 33.00 31.74 -16.00
C PRO A 24 31.91 32.71 -16.46
N LYS A 25 31.93 33.93 -15.91
CA LYS A 25 31.17 35.04 -16.47
C LYS A 25 31.77 35.31 -17.86
N GLU A 26 31.05 34.92 -18.91
CA GLU A 26 31.48 35.20 -20.29
C GLU A 26 31.68 36.71 -20.43
N THR A 27 32.85 37.13 -20.91
CA THR A 27 33.17 38.54 -21.17
C THR A 27 32.98 38.91 -22.64
N THR A 28 32.50 37.97 -23.46
CA THR A 28 32.30 38.13 -24.90
C THR A 28 30.93 38.76 -25.20
N ASP A 29 30.91 39.86 -25.93
CA ASP A 29 29.69 40.60 -26.29
C ASP A 29 28.81 39.89 -27.35
N ILE A 30 29.13 38.64 -27.72
CA ILE A 30 28.46 37.87 -28.79
C ILE A 30 26.95 37.71 -28.49
N ASN A 31 26.60 37.51 -27.22
CA ASN A 31 25.23 37.29 -26.78
C ASN A 31 24.50 38.59 -26.38
N ASP A 32 25.17 39.75 -26.39
CA ASP A 32 24.60 41.02 -25.97
C ASP A 32 23.34 41.45 -26.74
N PRO A 33 23.28 41.31 -28.08
CA PRO A 33 22.08 41.70 -28.82
C PRO A 33 20.85 40.87 -28.43
N LEU A 34 21.03 39.58 -28.16
CA LEU A 34 19.96 38.68 -27.71
C LEU A 34 19.53 39.04 -26.28
N CYS A 35 20.49 39.24 -25.39
CA CYS A 35 20.23 39.61 -24.00
C CYS A 35 19.54 40.98 -23.87
N ASN A 36 19.88 41.96 -24.70
CA ASN A 36 19.24 43.27 -24.70
C ASN A 36 17.75 43.20 -25.11
N ARG A 37 17.40 42.37 -26.11
CA ARG A 37 16.00 42.17 -26.52
C ARG A 37 15.16 41.53 -25.40
N ILE A 38 15.71 40.53 -24.71
CA ILE A 38 15.04 39.89 -23.57
C ILE A 38 14.89 40.89 -22.43
N LYS A 39 15.92 41.72 -22.20
CA LYS A 39 15.88 42.79 -21.21
C LYS A 39 14.75 43.77 -21.50
N GLU A 40 14.62 44.29 -22.71
CA GLU A 40 13.54 45.22 -23.10
C GLU A 40 12.14 44.64 -22.82
N GLN A 41 11.95 43.33 -23.00
CA GLN A 41 10.66 42.67 -22.78
C GLN A 41 10.32 42.48 -21.29
N TYR A 42 11.32 42.36 -20.41
CA TYR A 42 11.13 41.96 -19.01
C TYR A 42 11.78 42.92 -17.99
N GLU A 43 12.17 44.12 -18.41
CA GLU A 43 12.89 45.12 -17.59
C GLU A 43 12.12 45.51 -16.32
N THR A 44 10.78 45.44 -16.35
CA THR A 44 9.92 45.72 -15.20
C THR A 44 9.91 44.61 -14.15
N CYS A 45 10.32 43.39 -14.52
CA CYS A 45 10.23 42.19 -13.67
C CYS A 45 11.60 41.60 -13.29
N ILE A 46 12.66 41.93 -14.04
CA ILE A 46 14.01 41.35 -13.88
C ILE A 46 15.02 42.44 -13.53
N ASP A 47 15.84 42.20 -12.51
CA ASP A 47 17.01 43.05 -12.26
C ASP A 47 18.21 42.60 -13.11
N PHE A 48 18.24 43.01 -14.38
CA PHE A 48 19.37 42.79 -15.28
C PHE A 48 20.59 43.69 -15.00
N LYS A 49 20.70 44.31 -13.82
CA LYS A 49 21.88 45.14 -13.49
C LYS A 49 23.21 44.40 -13.61
N ASN A 50 23.19 43.07 -13.61
CA ASN A 50 24.35 42.24 -13.86
C ASN A 50 24.32 41.72 -15.32
N LYS A 51 24.94 42.46 -16.26
CA LYS A 51 25.06 42.10 -17.71
C LYS A 51 25.48 40.63 -17.91
N TYR A 52 26.29 40.11 -16.99
CA TYR A 52 26.85 38.76 -17.02
C TYR A 52 25.81 37.65 -16.79
N THR A 53 24.62 37.94 -16.25
CA THR A 53 23.66 36.89 -15.91
C THR A 53 23.02 36.24 -17.14
N CYS A 54 22.59 37.02 -18.14
CA CYS A 54 22.06 36.45 -19.38
C CYS A 54 23.14 35.68 -20.16
N GLN A 55 24.36 36.23 -20.22
CA GLN A 55 25.51 35.58 -20.83
C GLN A 55 25.84 34.24 -20.13
N GLN A 56 25.79 34.19 -18.80
CA GLN A 56 26.00 32.97 -18.02
C GLN A 56 24.94 31.91 -18.33
N VAL A 57 23.66 32.29 -18.46
CA VAL A 57 22.59 31.36 -18.87
C VAL A 57 22.84 30.82 -20.29
N MET A 58 23.26 31.68 -21.23
CA MET A 58 23.60 31.25 -22.60
C MET A 58 24.79 30.29 -22.63
N TYR A 59 25.83 30.55 -21.83
CA TYR A 59 26.97 29.65 -21.70
C TYR A 59 26.57 28.29 -21.15
N ILE A 60 25.71 28.27 -20.13
CA ILE A 60 25.17 27.03 -19.55
C ILE A 60 24.39 26.27 -20.62
N PHE A 61 23.53 26.92 -21.40
CA PHE A 61 22.83 26.26 -22.51
C PHE A 61 23.78 25.71 -23.56
N ASN A 62 24.86 26.41 -23.90
CA ASN A 62 25.88 25.91 -24.81
C ASN A 62 26.57 24.65 -24.28
N SER A 63 26.92 24.65 -22.99
CA SER A 63 27.53 23.50 -22.30
C SER A 63 26.59 22.28 -22.29
N ILE A 64 25.30 22.49 -22.02
CA ILE A 64 24.31 21.42 -22.01
C ILE A 64 24.02 20.92 -23.44
N SER A 65 23.93 21.83 -24.42
CA SER A 65 23.64 21.50 -25.83
C SER A 65 24.75 20.72 -26.51
N SER A 66 26.01 21.00 -26.14
CA SER A 66 27.19 20.34 -26.71
C SER A 66 27.42 18.93 -26.17
N SER A 67 26.64 18.49 -25.16
CA SER A 67 26.74 17.17 -24.56
C SER A 67 25.63 16.24 -25.09
N PRO A 68 25.89 14.93 -25.29
CA PRO A 68 24.85 13.97 -25.66
C PRO A 68 23.67 13.99 -24.69
N THR A 69 22.47 13.74 -25.19
CA THR A 69 21.25 13.59 -24.37
C THR A 69 21.48 12.65 -23.20
N SER A 70 21.34 13.16 -21.98
CA SER A 70 21.44 12.36 -20.75
C SER A 70 20.50 12.91 -19.69
N GLU A 71 20.11 12.06 -18.73
CA GLU A 71 19.35 12.47 -17.53
C GLU A 71 20.05 13.61 -16.77
N PHE A 72 21.38 13.67 -16.88
CA PHE A 72 22.22 14.70 -16.27
C PHE A 72 21.99 16.10 -16.86
N ASN A 73 21.67 16.18 -18.16
CA ASN A 73 21.33 17.43 -18.84
C ASN A 73 19.93 17.94 -18.43
N ASP A 74 19.00 17.03 -18.16
CA ASP A 74 17.64 17.33 -17.71
C ASP A 74 17.66 18.01 -16.33
N ASP A 75 18.45 17.46 -15.40
CA ASP A 75 18.60 18.02 -14.05
C ASP A 75 19.24 19.43 -14.06
N ARG A 76 20.20 19.67 -14.96
CA ARG A 76 20.82 20.99 -15.14
C ARG A 76 19.82 22.04 -15.62
N CYS A 77 18.90 21.66 -16.50
CA CYS A 77 17.86 22.56 -17.00
C CYS A 77 16.84 22.93 -15.92
N LYS A 78 16.39 21.94 -15.15
CA LYS A 78 15.49 22.18 -13.99
C LYS A 78 16.14 23.10 -12.97
N TYR A 79 17.42 22.88 -12.66
CA TYR A 79 18.14 23.74 -11.73
C TYR A 79 18.39 25.15 -12.28
N LEU A 80 18.71 25.29 -13.58
CA LEU A 80 18.85 26.59 -14.24
C LEU A 80 17.55 27.41 -14.20
N TYR A 81 16.40 26.75 -14.41
CA TYR A 81 15.10 27.40 -14.25
C TYR A 81 14.87 27.94 -12.82
N TYR A 82 15.18 27.13 -11.80
CA TYR A 82 15.12 27.57 -10.40
C TYR A 82 16.11 28.73 -10.11
N TRP A 83 17.31 28.67 -10.67
CA TRP A 83 18.31 29.73 -10.54
C TRP A 83 17.80 31.06 -11.12
N ILE A 84 17.14 31.04 -12.28
CA ILE A 84 16.47 32.24 -12.83
C ILE A 84 15.39 32.75 -11.88
N TYR A 85 14.57 31.86 -11.32
CA TYR A 85 13.56 32.23 -10.33
C TYR A 85 14.18 32.91 -9.08
N GLN A 86 15.27 32.37 -8.52
CA GLN A 86 15.90 32.92 -7.32
C GLN A 86 16.72 34.20 -7.58
N GLU A 87 17.59 34.17 -8.59
CA GLU A 87 18.63 35.18 -8.78
C GLU A 87 18.18 36.35 -9.67
N LEU A 88 17.33 36.10 -10.68
CA LEU A 88 16.92 37.13 -11.64
C LEU A 88 15.63 37.87 -11.24
N LEU A 89 14.71 37.20 -10.55
CA LEU A 89 13.39 37.76 -10.19
C LEU A 89 13.33 38.35 -8.78
N GLN A 90 14.43 38.96 -8.30
CA GLN A 90 14.58 39.41 -6.91
C GLN A 90 13.42 40.28 -6.38
N LYS A 91 12.75 41.07 -7.24
CA LYS A 91 11.64 41.97 -6.85
C LYS A 91 10.25 41.42 -7.10
N ASN A 92 10.12 40.32 -7.84
CA ASN A 92 8.82 39.76 -8.27
C ASN A 92 8.94 38.24 -8.45
N LYS A 93 9.31 37.54 -7.37
CA LYS A 93 9.47 36.09 -7.37
C LYS A 93 8.14 35.42 -7.70
N ASN A 94 8.06 34.92 -8.93
CA ASN A 94 6.88 34.27 -9.45
C ASN A 94 7.31 33.20 -10.45
N TYR A 95 6.89 31.96 -10.22
CA TYR A 95 7.24 30.81 -11.06
C TYR A 95 6.76 30.97 -12.51
N ASP A 96 5.59 31.55 -12.75
CA ASP A 96 5.08 31.78 -14.11
C ASP A 96 5.90 32.82 -14.86
N VAL A 97 6.33 33.88 -14.16
CA VAL A 97 7.23 34.89 -14.73
C VAL A 97 8.58 34.24 -15.06
N ALA A 98 9.15 33.46 -14.14
CA ALA A 98 10.42 32.75 -14.37
C ALA A 98 10.33 31.86 -15.61
N LEU A 99 9.19 31.19 -15.79
CA LEU A 99 8.97 30.28 -16.90
C LEU A 99 8.90 31.02 -18.23
N LYS A 100 8.20 32.16 -18.28
CA LYS A 100 8.15 33.03 -19.47
C LYS A 100 9.54 33.52 -19.86
N VAL A 101 10.35 33.90 -18.87
CA VAL A 101 11.73 34.37 -19.09
C VAL A 101 12.62 33.23 -19.58
N TYR A 102 12.58 32.08 -18.91
CA TYR A 102 13.33 30.88 -19.28
C TYR A 102 13.04 30.46 -20.72
N ARG A 103 11.76 30.43 -21.12
CA ARG A 103 11.34 30.13 -22.49
C ARG A 103 11.81 31.18 -23.50
N SER A 104 11.75 32.45 -23.15
CA SER A 104 12.21 33.52 -24.04
C SER A 104 13.70 33.41 -24.31
N ILE A 105 14.50 33.09 -23.27
CA ILE A 105 15.93 32.82 -23.43
C ILE A 105 16.16 31.59 -24.30
N LEU A 106 15.48 30.47 -24.02
CA LEU A 106 15.57 29.24 -24.82
C LEU A 106 15.20 29.47 -26.30
N GLY A 107 14.07 30.12 -26.55
CA GLY A 107 13.58 30.38 -27.90
C GLY A 107 14.52 31.28 -28.69
N LYS A 108 15.13 32.28 -28.03
CA LYS A 108 16.12 33.16 -28.66
C LYS A 108 17.46 32.48 -28.90
N TYR A 109 17.90 31.65 -27.98
CA TYR A 109 19.12 30.86 -28.13
C TYR A 109 19.02 29.89 -29.31
N PHE A 110 17.87 29.24 -29.48
CA PHE A 110 17.62 28.27 -30.55
C PHE A 110 16.97 28.86 -31.81
N GLU A 111 16.87 30.19 -31.95
CA GLU A 111 16.18 30.86 -33.07
C GLU A 111 16.74 30.47 -34.45
N ASN A 112 18.03 30.11 -34.53
CA ASN A 112 18.72 29.74 -35.77
C ASN A 112 19.03 28.22 -35.88
N TYR A 113 18.48 27.39 -34.99
CA TYR A 113 18.68 25.94 -34.99
C TYR A 113 17.46 25.21 -35.53
N ASP A 114 17.66 24.15 -36.32
CA ASP A 114 16.58 23.27 -36.78
C ASP A 114 15.85 22.62 -35.59
N GLU A 115 14.52 22.51 -35.70
CA GLU A 115 13.63 22.04 -34.62
C GLU A 115 13.91 20.60 -34.18
N ASP A 116 14.34 19.75 -35.11
CA ASP A 116 14.50 18.31 -34.91
C ASP A 116 15.86 17.88 -34.35
N ASP A 117 16.85 18.77 -34.34
CA ASP A 117 18.25 18.41 -34.03
C ASP A 117 18.67 18.69 -32.58
N ASN A 118 17.87 19.43 -31.79
CA ASN A 118 18.27 19.81 -30.43
C ASN A 118 17.32 19.30 -29.33
N HIS A 119 17.85 18.38 -28.52
CA HIS A 119 17.14 17.76 -27.40
C HIS A 119 16.68 18.73 -26.30
N LEU A 120 17.36 19.85 -26.08
CA LEU A 120 16.96 20.86 -25.09
C LEU A 120 15.71 21.60 -25.52
N ARG A 121 15.64 21.98 -26.80
CA ARG A 121 14.46 22.64 -27.37
C ARG A 121 13.25 21.71 -27.26
N LYS A 122 13.38 20.44 -27.66
CA LYS A 122 12.31 19.44 -27.60
C LYS A 122 11.81 19.18 -26.18
N ASN A 123 12.68 19.21 -25.17
CA ASN A 123 12.32 18.85 -23.80
C ASN A 123 11.70 20.00 -22.98
N TYR A 124 11.88 21.27 -23.38
CA TYR A 124 11.56 22.42 -22.51
C TYR A 124 10.80 23.57 -23.19
N ILE A 125 10.59 23.52 -24.51
CA ILE A 125 9.80 24.55 -25.21
C ILE A 125 8.29 24.28 -25.17
N HIS A 126 7.87 23.03 -24.96
CA HIS A 126 6.47 22.61 -24.94
C HIS A 126 5.80 22.80 -23.57
N GLU A 127 4.51 23.17 -23.59
CA GLU A 127 3.70 23.50 -22.40
C GLU A 127 3.43 22.34 -21.45
N ASP A 128 3.47 21.10 -21.95
CA ASP A 128 3.30 19.89 -21.16
C ASP A 128 4.42 19.67 -20.11
N LYS A 129 5.49 20.46 -20.17
CA LYS A 129 6.66 20.38 -19.28
C LYS A 129 6.69 21.48 -18.21
N ASP A 130 5.76 22.42 -18.25
CA ASP A 130 5.70 23.56 -17.32
C ASP A 130 5.52 23.12 -15.88
N MET A 131 4.62 22.15 -15.68
CA MET A 131 4.39 21.56 -14.37
C MET A 131 5.67 20.94 -13.82
N ILE A 132 6.47 20.25 -14.65
CA ILE A 132 7.71 19.60 -14.21
C ILE A 132 8.73 20.65 -13.78
N LEU A 133 8.92 21.73 -14.54
CA LEU A 133 9.84 22.80 -14.18
C LEU A 133 9.41 23.50 -12.89
N LYS A 134 8.14 23.90 -12.78
CA LYS A 134 7.59 24.55 -11.58
C LYS A 134 7.72 23.68 -10.35
N ASN A 135 7.27 22.43 -10.42
CA ASN A 135 7.33 21.48 -9.29
C ASN A 135 8.78 21.16 -8.91
N SER A 136 9.67 21.05 -9.89
CA SER A 136 11.10 20.92 -9.65
C SER A 136 11.64 22.11 -8.86
N ALA A 137 11.37 23.34 -9.30
CA ALA A 137 11.86 24.54 -8.63
C ALA A 137 11.30 24.69 -7.21
N LYS A 138 10.03 24.35 -6.97
CA LYS A 138 9.43 24.30 -5.62
C LYS A 138 10.15 23.33 -4.71
N LEU A 139 10.42 22.11 -5.18
CA LEU A 139 11.18 21.14 -4.39
C LEU A 139 12.60 21.64 -4.11
N ILE A 140 13.28 22.23 -5.10
CA ILE A 140 14.62 22.79 -4.91
C ILE A 140 14.59 23.91 -3.86
N GLU A 141 13.62 24.84 -3.95
CA GLU A 141 13.44 25.92 -2.97
C GLU A 141 13.31 25.38 -1.55
N LEU A 142 12.49 24.34 -1.38
CA LEU A 142 12.24 23.71 -0.10
C LEU A 142 13.52 23.09 0.50
N TYR A 143 14.26 22.35 -0.32
CA TYR A 143 15.51 21.68 0.08
C TYR A 143 16.65 22.67 0.33
N ASP A 144 16.79 23.71 -0.49
CA ASP A 144 17.76 24.79 -0.29
C ASP A 144 17.47 25.56 1.00
N THR A 145 16.20 25.87 1.25
CA THR A 145 15.76 26.52 2.50
C THR A 145 16.15 25.67 3.70
N MET A 146 15.87 24.36 3.67
CA MET A 146 16.23 23.43 4.76
C MET A 146 17.75 23.23 4.92
N ASN A 147 18.52 23.41 3.86
CA ASN A 147 19.98 23.35 3.90
C ASN A 147 20.60 24.61 4.53
N ASN A 148 19.85 25.73 4.57
CA ASN A 148 20.23 26.97 5.24
C ASN A 148 21.65 27.46 4.89
N ASP A 149 22.05 27.35 3.61
CA ASP A 149 23.40 27.64 3.12
C ASP A 149 24.55 26.92 3.90
N GLY A 150 24.25 25.73 4.43
CA GLY A 150 25.19 24.93 5.22
C GLY A 150 25.24 25.32 6.71
N ASN A 151 24.44 26.29 7.15
CA ASN A 151 24.28 26.63 8.56
C ASN A 151 23.38 25.62 9.29
N THR A 152 23.40 25.70 10.62
CA THR A 152 22.54 24.89 11.47
C THR A 152 21.06 25.15 11.15
N PHE A 153 20.26 24.08 11.12
CA PHE A 153 18.81 24.19 10.96
C PHE A 153 18.20 24.79 12.23
N ASP A 154 17.69 26.01 12.13
CA ASP A 154 17.15 26.80 13.24
C ASP A 154 15.65 27.03 13.12
N CYS A 155 15.07 27.74 14.09
CA CYS A 155 13.63 27.99 14.12
C CYS A 155 13.15 28.88 12.95
N ASP A 156 13.98 29.80 12.46
CA ASP A 156 13.60 30.65 11.33
C ASP A 156 13.59 29.86 10.01
N CYS A 157 14.56 28.95 9.84
CA CYS A 157 14.56 27.97 8.76
C CYS A 157 13.34 27.03 8.85
N ALA A 158 13.01 26.56 10.05
CA ALA A 158 11.87 25.68 10.27
C ALA A 158 10.54 26.34 9.88
N LYS A 159 10.32 27.61 10.27
CA LYS A 159 9.12 28.37 9.87
C LYS A 159 9.00 28.47 8.35
N LYS A 160 10.06 28.93 7.68
CA LYS A 160 10.07 29.07 6.22
C LYS A 160 9.80 27.74 5.52
N CYS A 161 10.44 26.66 5.97
CA CYS A 161 10.21 25.32 5.42
C CYS A 161 8.76 24.86 5.63
N SER A 162 8.21 25.07 6.83
CA SER A 162 6.83 24.72 7.17
C SER A 162 5.83 25.47 6.28
N ASP A 163 6.02 26.77 6.11
CA ASP A 163 5.12 27.61 5.32
C ASP A 163 5.13 27.21 3.84
N LEU A 164 6.32 27.11 3.23
CA LEU A 164 6.48 26.64 1.84
C LEU A 164 5.90 25.24 1.64
N TYR A 165 6.17 24.33 2.57
CA TYR A 165 5.67 22.96 2.48
C TYR A 165 4.14 22.92 2.47
N LYS A 166 3.48 23.65 3.37
CA LYS A 166 2.01 23.69 3.45
C LYS A 166 1.39 24.28 2.18
N GLU A 167 1.99 25.32 1.62
CA GLU A 167 1.59 25.87 0.33
C GLU A 167 1.64 24.81 -0.77
N PHE A 168 2.79 24.13 -0.91
CA PHE A 168 3.00 23.13 -1.96
C PHE A 168 2.15 21.88 -1.79
N VAL A 169 1.90 21.45 -0.55
CA VAL A 169 0.98 20.34 -0.26
C VAL A 169 -0.47 20.69 -0.63
N GLY A 170 -0.85 21.97 -0.57
CA GLY A 170 -2.15 22.44 -1.07
C GLY A 170 -2.41 22.07 -2.53
N GLU A 171 -1.36 21.96 -3.35
CA GLU A 171 -1.46 21.64 -4.78
C GLU A 171 -1.61 20.14 -5.05
N CYS A 172 -1.21 19.29 -4.10
CA CYS A 172 -1.44 17.84 -4.17
C CYS A 172 -2.93 17.47 -4.14
N TYR A 173 -3.82 18.45 -3.92
CA TYR A 173 -5.27 18.28 -3.94
C TYR A 173 -5.91 18.54 -5.31
N ASN A 174 -5.24 19.26 -6.23
CA ASN A 174 -5.93 19.84 -7.40
C ASN A 174 -5.32 19.56 -8.79
N ASP A 175 -4.18 18.88 -8.92
CA ASP A 175 -3.73 18.30 -10.20
C ASP A 175 -2.58 17.30 -9.93
N TYR A 176 -2.86 16.01 -10.09
CA TYR A 176 -2.16 14.93 -9.39
C TYR A 176 -0.80 14.55 -10.03
N ASP A 177 0.24 15.36 -9.83
CA ASP A 177 1.63 14.90 -10.04
C ASP A 177 2.11 14.08 -8.83
N TYR A 178 1.75 12.80 -8.83
CA TYR A 178 2.09 11.87 -7.76
C TYR A 178 3.59 11.88 -7.38
N ALA A 179 4.48 11.98 -8.37
CA ALA A 179 5.92 11.99 -8.11
C ALA A 179 6.33 13.23 -7.29
N PHE A 180 5.70 14.38 -7.53
CA PHE A 180 5.95 15.61 -6.77
C PHE A 180 5.48 15.46 -5.33
N CYS A 181 4.26 14.97 -5.12
CA CYS A 181 3.69 14.76 -3.78
C CYS A 181 4.46 13.69 -2.98
N SER A 182 5.00 12.67 -3.65
CA SER A 182 5.87 11.67 -3.02
C SER A 182 7.21 12.26 -2.56
N GLU A 183 7.78 13.20 -3.31
CA GLU A 183 8.99 13.90 -2.87
C GLU A 183 8.71 14.88 -1.72
N LEU A 184 7.56 15.57 -1.73
CA LEU A 184 7.11 16.37 -0.57
C LEU A 184 6.98 15.49 0.68
N GLN A 185 6.34 14.32 0.56
CA GLN A 185 6.26 13.35 1.66
C GLN A 185 7.65 12.93 2.15
N SER A 186 8.62 12.75 1.23
CA SER A 186 10.01 12.43 1.58
C SER A 186 10.71 13.58 2.29
N PHE A 187 10.45 14.83 1.88
CA PHE A 187 10.93 16.02 2.56
C PHE A 187 10.38 16.12 3.98
N LYS A 188 9.08 15.87 4.18
CA LYS A 188 8.45 15.87 5.50
C LYS A 188 9.22 15.03 6.50
N TYR A 189 9.59 13.79 6.15
CA TYR A 189 10.37 12.94 7.07
C TYR A 189 11.70 13.58 7.45
N LYS A 190 12.41 14.21 6.50
CA LYS A 190 13.69 14.89 6.79
C LYS A 190 13.49 16.11 7.70
N TYR A 191 12.45 16.90 7.45
CA TYR A 191 12.11 18.05 8.28
C TYR A 191 11.74 17.61 9.71
N ASP A 192 10.85 16.62 9.86
CA ASP A 192 10.40 16.12 11.17
C ASP A 192 11.57 15.59 12.00
N GLU A 193 12.53 14.89 11.37
CA GLU A 193 13.76 14.44 12.04
C GLU A 193 14.61 15.62 12.52
N LYS A 194 14.82 16.65 11.68
CA LYS A 194 15.56 17.85 12.08
C LYS A 194 14.84 18.66 13.17
N MET A 195 13.51 18.65 13.19
CA MET A 195 12.74 19.31 14.25
C MET A 195 12.92 18.68 15.63
N LYS A 196 13.38 17.41 15.72
CA LYS A 196 13.69 16.78 17.01
C LYS A 196 14.79 17.50 17.78
N SER A 197 15.76 18.11 17.07
CA SER A 197 16.85 18.87 17.71
C SER A 197 16.46 20.30 18.11
N ILE A 198 15.23 20.74 17.80
CA ILE A 198 14.73 22.06 18.17
C ILE A 198 13.73 21.90 19.33
N GLU A 199 14.11 22.37 20.53
CA GLU A 199 13.27 22.24 21.73
C GLU A 199 11.92 22.96 21.58
N THR A 200 11.95 24.24 21.20
CA THR A 200 10.75 25.08 21.00
C THR A 200 10.91 25.99 19.78
N CYS A 201 9.88 26.06 18.94
CA CYS A 201 9.81 26.98 17.81
C CYS A 201 8.36 27.44 17.57
N ASN A 202 8.04 28.64 18.06
CA ASN A 202 6.69 29.19 17.92
C ASN A 202 6.42 29.61 16.47
N GLY A 203 5.45 28.98 15.83
CA GLY A 203 5.05 29.26 14.44
C GLY A 203 5.49 28.21 13.41
N ALA A 204 6.24 27.18 13.82
CA ALA A 204 6.55 26.02 12.98
C ALA A 204 6.01 24.75 13.63
N GLU A 205 5.36 23.89 12.85
CA GLU A 205 4.89 22.60 13.36
C GLU A 205 6.08 21.66 13.57
N LYS A 206 6.08 20.91 14.68
CA LYS A 206 7.09 19.86 14.92
C LYS A 206 6.95 18.69 13.95
N ILE A 207 5.73 18.46 13.48
CA ILE A 207 5.39 17.39 12.55
C ILE A 207 4.54 18.02 11.45
N LEU A 208 5.02 17.99 10.20
CA LEU A 208 4.29 18.56 9.06
C LEU A 208 3.06 17.71 8.67
N PRO A 209 2.04 18.27 8.00
CA PRO A 209 0.92 17.47 7.49
C PRO A 209 1.38 16.53 6.36
N CYS A 210 0.69 15.41 6.14
CA CYS A 210 1.02 14.51 5.04
C CYS A 210 0.74 15.16 3.67
N ALA A 211 1.69 15.06 2.75
CA ALA A 211 1.54 15.53 1.37
C ALA A 211 0.59 14.62 0.56
N ILE A 212 0.46 13.36 0.99
CA ILE A 212 -0.43 12.37 0.40
C ILE A 212 -1.63 12.23 1.35
N LYS A 213 -2.80 12.74 0.93
CA LYS A 213 -4.05 12.69 1.73
C LYS A 213 -4.74 11.32 1.73
N HIS A 214 -4.36 10.46 0.79
CA HIS A 214 -4.60 9.04 0.94
C HIS A 214 -3.54 8.50 1.87
N ASP A 215 -3.99 7.76 2.89
CA ASP A 215 -3.13 7.04 3.82
C ASP A 215 -1.89 6.53 3.06
N VAL A 216 -0.67 6.76 3.56
CA VAL A 216 0.56 6.33 2.86
C VAL A 216 0.49 4.82 2.52
N HIS A 217 -0.38 4.09 3.22
CA HIS A 217 -0.83 2.73 2.97
C HIS A 217 -1.59 2.52 1.64
N ASP A 218 -2.54 3.38 1.24
CA ASP A 218 -3.28 3.31 -0.04
C ASP A 218 -2.32 3.36 -1.25
N VAL A 219 -1.20 4.07 -1.11
CA VAL A 219 -0.18 4.20 -2.15
C VAL A 219 0.56 2.89 -2.40
N TYR A 220 0.99 2.18 -1.35
CA TYR A 220 1.64 0.88 -1.51
C TYR A 220 0.65 -0.19 -1.94
N GLU A 221 -0.57 -0.14 -1.40
CA GLU A 221 -1.68 -1.00 -1.79
C GLU A 221 -1.98 -0.85 -3.29
N ASN A 222 -1.92 0.35 -3.86
CA ASN A 222 -2.09 0.55 -5.30
C ASN A 222 -1.04 -0.20 -6.15
N HIS A 223 0.14 -0.50 -5.59
CA HIS A 223 1.17 -1.27 -6.28
C HIS A 223 0.98 -2.78 -6.13
N CYS A 224 0.09 -3.24 -5.25
CA CYS A 224 -0.22 -4.66 -5.13
C CYS A 224 -0.77 -5.20 -6.46
N PRO A 225 -0.30 -6.37 -6.92
CA PRO A 225 -0.73 -6.96 -8.18
C PRO A 225 -2.25 -7.06 -8.33
N LEU A 226 -2.95 -7.51 -7.27
CA LEU A 226 -4.40 -7.61 -7.27
C LEU A 226 -5.06 -6.23 -7.36
N ASN A 227 -4.68 -5.25 -6.54
CA ASN A 227 -5.26 -3.90 -6.61
C ASN A 227 -5.02 -3.21 -7.96
N LYS A 228 -3.87 -3.45 -8.59
CA LYS A 228 -3.61 -2.99 -9.97
C LYS A 228 -4.58 -3.63 -10.96
N PHE A 229 -4.86 -4.92 -10.82
CA PHE A 229 -5.86 -5.62 -11.64
C PHE A 229 -7.26 -5.06 -11.40
N ILE A 230 -7.67 -4.91 -10.14
CA ILE A 230 -8.97 -4.35 -9.73
C ILE A 230 -9.21 -2.99 -10.39
N ARG A 231 -8.25 -2.05 -10.27
CA ARG A 231 -8.35 -0.71 -10.86
C ARG A 231 -8.59 -0.76 -12.37
N GLN A 232 -8.01 -1.72 -13.08
CA GLN A 232 -8.23 -1.88 -14.52
C GLN A 232 -9.63 -2.44 -14.83
N VAL A 233 -10.16 -3.33 -13.99
CA VAL A 233 -11.50 -3.91 -14.17
C VAL A 233 -12.58 -2.85 -13.91
N VAL A 234 -12.46 -2.08 -12.83
CA VAL A 234 -13.49 -1.13 -12.40
C VAL A 234 -13.44 0.24 -13.10
N ASP A 235 -12.47 0.48 -13.98
CA ASP A 235 -12.41 1.69 -14.81
C ASP A 235 -13.40 1.59 -16.00
N PHE A 236 -14.69 1.68 -15.68
CA PHE A 236 -15.77 1.52 -16.65
C PHE A 236 -15.70 2.51 -17.81
N LYS A 237 -15.29 3.76 -17.53
CA LYS A 237 -15.18 4.79 -18.57
C LYS A 237 -14.12 4.40 -19.60
N ASN A 238 -12.91 4.08 -19.15
CA ASN A 238 -11.83 3.69 -20.04
C ASN A 238 -12.13 2.36 -20.74
N ASN A 239 -12.71 1.40 -20.02
CA ASN A 239 -13.06 0.09 -20.59
C ASN A 239 -14.13 0.24 -21.69
N SER A 240 -15.20 0.99 -21.44
CA SER A 240 -16.23 1.24 -22.43
C SER A 240 -15.68 2.00 -23.64
N GLN A 241 -14.83 3.00 -23.45
CA GLN A 241 -14.20 3.73 -24.56
C GLN A 241 -13.35 2.82 -25.46
N ASN A 242 -12.59 1.90 -24.87
CA ASN A 242 -11.65 1.06 -25.61
C ASN A 242 -12.25 -0.22 -26.19
N TYR A 243 -13.28 -0.79 -25.55
CA TYR A 243 -13.75 -2.15 -25.87
C TYR A 243 -15.18 -2.23 -26.42
N SER A 244 -15.98 -1.15 -26.41
CA SER A 244 -17.37 -1.21 -26.90
C SER A 244 -17.52 -1.68 -28.36
N ASN A 245 -16.47 -1.53 -29.18
CA ASN A 245 -16.50 -1.96 -30.59
C ASN A 245 -15.95 -3.38 -30.82
N VAL A 246 -15.57 -4.09 -29.78
CA VAL A 246 -15.04 -5.46 -29.89
C VAL A 246 -16.17 -6.42 -30.25
N SER A 247 -15.91 -7.32 -31.21
CA SER A 247 -16.91 -8.29 -31.73
C SER A 247 -17.57 -9.14 -30.63
N TYR A 248 -16.82 -9.55 -29.62
CA TYR A 248 -17.33 -10.30 -28.47
C TYR A 248 -18.42 -9.56 -27.67
N LEU A 249 -18.42 -8.23 -27.71
CA LEU A 249 -19.30 -7.37 -26.93
C LEU A 249 -20.49 -6.83 -27.74
N LYS A 250 -20.59 -7.15 -29.03
CA LYS A 250 -21.64 -6.63 -29.91
C LYS A 250 -23.04 -6.87 -29.35
N ASP A 251 -23.36 -8.11 -28.99
CA ASP A 251 -24.67 -8.49 -28.45
C ASP A 251 -25.02 -7.69 -27.17
N ILE A 252 -24.01 -7.35 -26.36
CA ILE A 252 -24.17 -6.56 -25.12
C ILE A 252 -24.39 -5.08 -25.42
N VAL A 253 -23.69 -4.52 -26.40
CA VAL A 253 -23.77 -3.10 -26.76
C VAL A 253 -25.08 -2.79 -27.48
N ASP A 254 -25.57 -3.71 -28.31
CA ASP A 254 -26.81 -3.58 -29.05
C ASP A 254 -28.06 -3.49 -28.14
N GLU A 255 -27.97 -3.99 -26.89
CA GLU A 255 -29.01 -3.83 -25.85
C GLU A 255 -29.22 -2.37 -25.40
N ASN A 256 -28.31 -1.45 -25.76
CA ASN A 256 -28.36 -0.03 -25.39
C ASN A 256 -28.51 0.22 -23.87
N ASN A 257 -28.02 -0.70 -23.03
CA ASN A 257 -28.01 -0.57 -21.58
C ASN A 257 -26.60 -0.20 -21.10
N GLU A 258 -26.44 0.99 -20.49
CA GLU A 258 -25.13 1.50 -20.08
C GLU A 258 -24.47 0.66 -18.98
N ALA A 259 -25.24 0.20 -17.99
CA ALA A 259 -24.72 -0.63 -16.91
C ALA A 259 -24.24 -1.99 -17.45
N LEU A 260 -25.04 -2.63 -18.30
CA LEU A 260 -24.69 -3.89 -18.95
C LEU A 260 -23.43 -3.75 -19.80
N LYS A 261 -23.34 -2.68 -20.60
CA LYS A 261 -22.16 -2.37 -21.42
C LYS A 261 -20.91 -2.19 -20.56
N ASN A 262 -21.00 -1.41 -19.49
CA ASN A 262 -19.88 -1.16 -18.58
C ASN A 262 -19.38 -2.46 -17.94
N ILE A 263 -20.29 -3.32 -17.47
CA ILE A 263 -19.96 -4.63 -16.90
C ILE A 263 -19.33 -5.54 -17.97
N GLY A 264 -19.92 -5.63 -19.16
CA GLY A 264 -19.39 -6.43 -20.26
C GLY A 264 -17.96 -6.02 -20.66
N CYS A 265 -17.71 -4.72 -20.82
CA CYS A 265 -16.38 -4.20 -21.14
C CYS A 265 -15.37 -4.48 -20.02
N ALA A 266 -15.79 -4.38 -18.76
CA ALA A 266 -14.96 -4.72 -17.59
C ALA A 266 -14.63 -6.21 -17.52
N VAL A 267 -15.59 -7.11 -17.78
CA VAL A 267 -15.36 -8.56 -17.86
C VAL A 267 -14.37 -8.88 -18.97
N TYR A 268 -14.57 -8.31 -20.16
CA TYR A 268 -13.64 -8.49 -21.28
C TYR A 268 -12.22 -8.04 -20.89
N LYS A 269 -12.07 -6.86 -20.29
CA LYS A 269 -10.78 -6.37 -19.81
C LYS A 269 -10.16 -7.28 -18.75
N GLY A 270 -10.93 -7.67 -17.75
CA GLY A 270 -10.47 -8.53 -16.66
C GLY A 270 -9.97 -9.86 -17.20
N TYR A 271 -10.81 -10.57 -17.97
CA TYR A 271 -10.50 -11.88 -18.51
C TYR A 271 -9.27 -11.86 -19.43
N THR A 272 -9.25 -10.93 -20.41
CA THR A 272 -8.10 -10.80 -21.32
C THR A 272 -6.81 -10.48 -20.57
N ARG A 273 -6.89 -9.75 -19.46
CA ARG A 273 -5.73 -9.41 -18.63
C ARG A 273 -5.23 -10.58 -17.79
N LEU A 274 -6.07 -11.54 -17.41
CA LEU A 274 -5.67 -12.75 -16.67
C LEU A 274 -4.56 -13.52 -17.40
N THR A 275 -4.62 -13.57 -18.74
CA THR A 275 -3.65 -14.29 -19.58
C THR A 275 -2.21 -13.78 -19.46
N ALA A 276 -2.02 -12.54 -18.97
CA ALA A 276 -0.71 -11.93 -18.81
C ALA A 276 -0.01 -12.27 -17.47
N TYR A 277 -0.69 -12.98 -16.56
CA TYR A 277 -0.17 -13.31 -15.22
C TYR A 277 0.31 -14.76 -15.13
N HIS A 278 1.27 -15.00 -14.24
CA HIS A 278 1.74 -16.34 -13.89
C HIS A 278 0.63 -17.14 -13.18
N GLU A 279 0.76 -18.47 -13.14
CA GLU A 279 -0.33 -19.39 -12.75
C GLU A 279 -0.95 -19.09 -11.38
N GLU A 280 -0.15 -18.76 -10.37
CA GLU A 280 -0.60 -18.48 -9.00
C GLU A 280 -1.44 -17.19 -8.92
N ASP A 281 -0.88 -16.05 -9.36
CA ASP A 281 -1.60 -14.77 -9.42
C ASP A 281 -2.87 -14.88 -10.27
N ARG A 282 -2.80 -15.62 -11.40
CA ARG A 282 -3.93 -15.79 -12.31
C ARG A 282 -5.13 -16.46 -11.63
N LYS A 283 -4.90 -17.51 -10.83
CA LYS A 283 -5.99 -18.21 -10.10
C LYS A 283 -6.66 -17.25 -9.12
N THR A 284 -5.87 -16.55 -8.30
CA THR A 284 -6.39 -15.55 -7.35
C THR A 284 -7.17 -14.43 -8.05
N PHE A 285 -6.71 -13.94 -9.20
CA PHE A 285 -7.39 -12.86 -9.91
C PHE A 285 -8.66 -13.36 -10.61
N CYS A 286 -8.66 -14.62 -11.04
CA CYS A 286 -9.86 -15.30 -11.52
C CYS A 286 -10.92 -15.40 -10.41
N ASP A 287 -10.52 -15.82 -9.20
CA ASP A 287 -11.42 -15.87 -8.03
C ASP A 287 -12.00 -14.49 -7.71
N TYR A 288 -11.18 -13.44 -7.75
CA TYR A 288 -11.68 -12.07 -7.61
C TYR A 288 -12.68 -11.70 -8.69
N LEU A 289 -12.37 -11.97 -9.96
CA LEU A 289 -13.23 -11.59 -11.06
C LEU A 289 -14.59 -12.29 -10.98
N ASN A 290 -14.61 -13.56 -10.57
CA ASN A 290 -15.82 -14.32 -10.27
C ASN A 290 -16.66 -13.63 -9.17
N LEU A 291 -16.05 -13.34 -8.01
CA LEU A 291 -16.74 -12.68 -6.89
C LEU A 291 -17.27 -11.30 -7.28
N TRP A 292 -16.46 -10.51 -7.97
CA TRP A 292 -16.84 -9.19 -8.47
C TRP A 292 -18.04 -9.28 -9.40
N LEU A 293 -18.08 -10.28 -10.28
CA LEU A 293 -19.18 -10.47 -11.20
C LEU A 293 -20.48 -10.90 -10.47
N ASP A 294 -20.37 -11.73 -9.44
CA ASP A 294 -21.48 -12.08 -8.55
C ASP A 294 -22.03 -10.86 -7.80
N GLU A 295 -21.14 -9.98 -7.31
CA GLU A 295 -21.52 -8.71 -6.70
C GLU A 295 -22.29 -7.82 -7.70
N GLN A 296 -21.78 -7.67 -8.93
CA GLN A 296 -22.46 -6.88 -9.96
C GLN A 296 -23.83 -7.46 -10.30
N LYS A 297 -23.96 -8.79 -10.38
CA LYS A 297 -25.26 -9.44 -10.60
C LYS A 297 -26.25 -9.11 -9.49
N SER A 298 -25.81 -9.23 -8.24
CA SER A 298 -26.61 -8.89 -7.06
C SER A 298 -27.09 -7.44 -7.10
N ILE A 299 -26.19 -6.50 -7.41
CA ILE A 299 -26.51 -5.06 -7.48
C ILE A 299 -27.51 -4.77 -8.61
N TYR A 300 -27.21 -5.18 -9.84
CA TYR A 300 -27.91 -4.69 -11.02
C TYR A 300 -29.09 -5.55 -11.46
N VAL A 301 -29.11 -6.83 -11.11
CA VAL A 301 -30.21 -7.75 -11.44
C VAL A 301 -31.14 -7.93 -10.25
N THR A 302 -30.61 -8.26 -9.08
CA THR A 302 -31.44 -8.57 -7.89
C THR A 302 -31.95 -7.31 -7.20
N ASN A 303 -31.07 -6.35 -6.89
CA ASN A 303 -31.43 -5.21 -6.03
C ASN A 303 -32.00 -4.02 -6.81
N ASN A 304 -31.35 -3.62 -7.91
CA ASN A 304 -31.74 -2.43 -8.67
C ASN A 304 -32.65 -2.74 -9.86
N SER A 305 -32.74 -4.00 -10.29
CA SER A 305 -33.50 -4.43 -11.49
C SER A 305 -33.20 -3.63 -12.78
N ASN A 306 -32.02 -3.00 -12.87
CA ASN A 306 -31.57 -2.21 -14.03
C ASN A 306 -31.18 -3.10 -15.22
N ILE A 307 -30.91 -4.37 -14.96
CA ILE A 307 -30.53 -5.38 -15.96
C ILE A 307 -31.46 -6.57 -15.77
N THR A 308 -32.10 -7.03 -16.84
CA THR A 308 -32.96 -8.22 -16.78
C THR A 308 -32.13 -9.50 -16.71
N ASN A 309 -32.73 -10.60 -16.25
CA ASN A 309 -32.07 -11.92 -16.30
C ASN A 309 -31.66 -12.32 -17.73
N GLU A 310 -32.45 -11.94 -18.73
CA GLU A 310 -32.14 -12.20 -20.15
C GLU A 310 -30.92 -11.40 -20.61
N GLN A 311 -30.82 -10.12 -20.22
CA GLN A 311 -29.66 -9.28 -20.50
C GLN A 311 -28.41 -9.80 -19.78
N TRP A 312 -28.53 -10.23 -18.52
CA TRP A 312 -27.41 -10.80 -17.77
C TRP A 312 -26.87 -12.08 -18.43
N ASN A 313 -27.72 -12.88 -19.06
CA ASN A 313 -27.26 -14.07 -19.80
C ASN A 313 -26.26 -13.73 -20.93
N LEU A 314 -26.24 -12.49 -21.44
CA LEU A 314 -25.22 -12.06 -22.39
C LEU A 314 -23.83 -11.96 -21.76
N ILE A 315 -23.74 -11.58 -20.48
CA ILE A 315 -22.49 -11.57 -19.70
C ILE A 315 -21.97 -12.99 -19.48
N GLU A 316 -22.86 -13.92 -19.13
CA GLU A 316 -22.48 -15.34 -18.97
C GLU A 316 -22.03 -15.96 -20.30
N LYS A 317 -22.67 -15.59 -21.41
CA LYS A 317 -22.22 -15.99 -22.76
C LYS A 317 -20.85 -15.40 -23.10
N LEU A 318 -20.61 -14.13 -22.79
CA LEU A 318 -19.32 -13.49 -22.99
C LEU A 318 -18.21 -14.25 -22.23
N TRP A 319 -18.41 -14.56 -20.96
CA TRP A 319 -17.45 -15.33 -20.17
C TRP A 319 -17.10 -16.66 -20.82
N ASN A 320 -18.11 -17.42 -21.23
CA ASN A 320 -17.91 -18.72 -21.86
C ASN A 320 -17.18 -18.63 -23.21
N ARG A 321 -17.47 -17.59 -24.01
CA ARG A 321 -16.73 -17.33 -25.27
C ARG A 321 -15.25 -17.05 -24.97
N LEU A 322 -14.97 -16.16 -24.02
CA LEU A 322 -13.59 -15.82 -23.63
C LEU A 322 -12.81 -17.02 -23.09
N LYS A 323 -13.48 -17.92 -22.37
CA LYS A 323 -12.90 -19.19 -21.91
C LYS A 323 -12.52 -20.11 -23.07
N GLN A 324 -13.36 -20.24 -24.09
CA GLN A 324 -13.14 -21.16 -25.21
C GLN A 324 -11.89 -20.82 -26.03
N ASP A 325 -11.57 -19.53 -26.12
CA ASP A 325 -10.43 -19.04 -26.92
C ASP A 325 -9.09 -19.12 -26.16
N ASP A 326 -9.10 -19.38 -24.85
CA ASP A 326 -7.90 -19.46 -24.04
C ASP A 326 -7.35 -20.90 -23.93
N ASP A 327 -6.07 -21.02 -23.61
CA ASP A 327 -5.44 -22.30 -23.34
C ASP A 327 -6.15 -23.01 -22.17
N PRO A 328 -6.50 -24.30 -22.25
CA PRO A 328 -7.15 -25.03 -21.15
C PRO A 328 -6.47 -24.89 -19.80
N SER A 329 -5.13 -24.78 -19.78
CA SER A 329 -4.34 -24.57 -18.56
C SER A 329 -4.49 -23.17 -17.97
N ARG A 330 -5.13 -22.24 -18.68
CA ARG A 330 -5.36 -20.83 -18.31
C ARG A 330 -6.82 -20.48 -18.07
N HIS A 331 -7.73 -21.41 -18.32
CA HIS A 331 -9.17 -21.20 -18.14
C HIS A 331 -9.50 -20.67 -16.76
N CYS A 332 -10.28 -19.59 -16.75
CA CYS A 332 -10.94 -19.09 -15.56
C CYS A 332 -12.35 -19.64 -15.54
N ASP A 333 -12.57 -20.61 -14.64
CA ASP A 333 -13.86 -21.28 -14.49
C ASP A 333 -14.85 -20.37 -13.75
N ARG A 334 -16.04 -20.22 -14.32
CA ARG A 334 -17.15 -19.57 -13.64
C ARG A 334 -17.69 -20.53 -12.58
N GLN A 335 -17.44 -20.24 -11.31
CA GLN A 335 -18.13 -20.93 -10.22
C GLN A 335 -19.54 -20.33 -10.09
N GLY A 336 -20.55 -21.17 -9.91
CA GLY A 336 -21.94 -20.72 -9.80
C GLY A 336 -22.15 -19.72 -8.66
N GLN A 337 -23.16 -18.86 -8.81
CA GLN A 337 -23.48 -17.79 -7.85
C GLN A 337 -23.66 -18.34 -6.44
N GLN A 338 -22.81 -17.89 -5.51
CA GLN A 338 -23.04 -18.08 -4.09
C GLN A 338 -24.02 -16.99 -3.63
N ASN A 339 -25.24 -17.39 -3.26
CA ASN A 339 -26.31 -16.50 -2.82
C ASN A 339 -25.99 -15.91 -1.43
N SER A 340 -25.07 -14.96 -1.37
CA SER A 340 -24.85 -14.17 -0.18
C SER A 340 -25.17 -12.71 -0.46
N SER A 341 -26.07 -12.12 0.33
CA SER A 341 -26.27 -10.67 0.38
C SER A 341 -25.01 -9.92 0.83
N GLU A 342 -23.97 -10.65 1.23
CA GLU A 342 -22.75 -10.16 1.87
C GLU A 342 -21.48 -10.53 1.06
N ILE A 343 -21.60 -10.75 -0.26
CA ILE A 343 -20.45 -10.98 -1.17
C ILE A 343 -19.36 -9.92 -0.97
N ARG A 344 -19.76 -8.67 -0.69
CA ARG A 344 -18.83 -7.57 -0.44
C ARG A 344 -17.86 -7.87 0.71
N LYS A 345 -18.36 -8.42 1.82
CA LYS A 345 -17.52 -8.77 3.00
C LYS A 345 -16.45 -9.79 2.62
N ARG A 346 -16.82 -10.79 1.80
CA ARG A 346 -15.87 -11.78 1.27
C ARG A 346 -14.83 -11.15 0.35
N ILE A 347 -15.26 -10.28 -0.58
CA ILE A 347 -14.34 -9.58 -1.49
C ILE A 347 -13.33 -8.77 -0.69
N ASP A 348 -13.79 -7.97 0.28
CA ASP A 348 -12.94 -7.13 1.10
C ASP A 348 -11.91 -7.97 1.87
N LEU A 349 -12.34 -9.09 2.49
CA LEU A 349 -11.43 -10.01 3.18
C LEU A 349 -10.40 -10.63 2.22
N MET A 350 -10.83 -11.15 1.07
CA MET A 350 -9.94 -11.75 0.09
C MET A 350 -8.90 -10.75 -0.45
N VAL A 351 -9.33 -9.53 -0.77
CA VAL A 351 -8.41 -8.46 -1.21
C VAL A 351 -7.37 -8.17 -0.13
N TYR A 352 -7.78 -8.10 1.14
CA TYR A 352 -6.86 -7.99 2.26
C TYR A 352 -5.87 -9.17 2.30
N CYS A 353 -6.35 -10.42 2.27
CA CYS A 353 -5.51 -11.61 2.37
C CYS A 353 -4.40 -11.62 1.32
N VAL A 354 -4.76 -11.38 0.06
CA VAL A 354 -3.82 -11.42 -1.07
C VAL A 354 -2.78 -10.31 -0.95
N ASN A 355 -3.23 -9.10 -0.59
CA ASN A 355 -2.32 -7.97 -0.41
C ASN A 355 -1.41 -8.16 0.82
N ARG A 356 -1.93 -8.74 1.91
CA ARG A 356 -1.17 -9.11 3.10
C ARG A 356 -0.05 -10.08 2.74
N ASP A 357 -0.37 -11.15 2.01
CA ASP A 357 0.60 -12.18 1.63
C ASP A 357 1.67 -11.63 0.69
N TYR A 358 1.28 -10.69 -0.19
CA TYR A 358 2.24 -9.90 -0.97
C TYR A 358 3.20 -9.15 -0.04
N PHE A 359 2.73 -8.29 0.87
CA PHE A 359 3.59 -7.53 1.80
C PHE A 359 4.43 -8.43 2.71
N LYS A 360 3.85 -9.53 3.19
CA LYS A 360 4.52 -10.57 3.99
C LYS A 360 5.73 -11.11 3.24
N SER A 361 5.57 -11.47 1.96
CA SER A 361 6.67 -11.98 1.13
C SER A 361 7.84 -10.98 0.98
N TYR A 362 7.56 -9.67 0.97
CA TYR A 362 8.61 -8.64 0.93
C TYR A 362 9.33 -8.54 2.26
N CYS A 363 8.59 -8.56 3.37
CA CYS A 363 9.18 -8.55 4.70
C CYS A 363 10.03 -9.81 4.93
N GLU A 364 9.54 -10.99 4.57
CA GLU A 364 10.29 -12.26 4.67
C GLU A 364 11.58 -12.22 3.85
N ARG A 365 11.54 -11.71 2.61
CA ARG A 365 12.75 -11.50 1.78
C ARG A 365 13.72 -10.49 2.40
N ALA A 366 13.22 -9.42 3.00
CA ALA A 366 14.05 -8.43 3.69
C ALA A 366 14.75 -9.04 4.91
N ILE A 367 14.03 -9.87 5.69
CA ILE A 367 14.58 -10.62 6.83
C ILE A 367 15.68 -11.59 6.35
N GLN A 368 15.39 -12.39 5.32
CA GLN A 368 16.35 -13.36 4.75
C GLN A 368 17.62 -12.68 4.22
N SER A 369 17.47 -11.55 3.54
CA SER A 369 18.59 -10.79 2.95
C SER A 369 19.27 -9.82 3.93
N SER A 370 18.76 -9.69 5.15
CA SER A 370 19.22 -8.73 6.16
C SER A 370 19.32 -7.28 5.65
N ASN A 371 18.40 -6.88 4.76
CA ASN A 371 18.45 -5.58 4.08
C ASN A 371 17.09 -4.87 4.14
N ASN A 372 17.08 -3.58 4.51
CA ASN A 372 15.87 -2.75 4.62
C ASN A 372 14.74 -3.40 5.44
N ILE A 373 15.08 -4.20 6.45
CA ILE A 373 14.11 -4.95 7.28
C ILE A 373 13.09 -3.99 7.87
N ASP A 374 13.56 -2.99 8.61
CA ASP A 374 12.67 -2.09 9.36
C ASP A 374 11.67 -1.41 8.45
N LYS A 375 12.13 -0.77 7.36
CA LYS A 375 11.24 -0.10 6.41
C LYS A 375 10.23 -1.07 5.78
N THR A 376 10.69 -2.23 5.32
CA THR A 376 9.84 -3.17 4.57
C THR A 376 8.83 -3.87 5.47
N CYS A 377 9.26 -4.28 6.66
CA CYS A 377 8.42 -4.97 7.63
C CYS A 377 7.52 -4.03 8.44
N SER A 378 7.91 -2.77 8.65
CA SER A 378 7.00 -1.75 9.16
C SER A 378 5.82 -1.52 8.21
N ASN A 379 6.06 -1.47 6.89
CA ASN A 379 4.96 -1.37 5.91
C ASN A 379 3.97 -2.55 6.03
N PHE A 380 4.48 -3.77 6.24
CA PHE A 380 3.66 -4.95 6.48
C PHE A 380 2.83 -4.82 7.77
N SER A 381 3.46 -4.50 8.91
CA SER A 381 2.74 -4.33 10.18
C SER A 381 1.68 -3.23 10.11
N SER A 382 2.01 -2.08 9.52
CA SER A 382 1.05 -0.99 9.40
C SER A 382 -0.13 -1.36 8.50
N PHE A 383 0.11 -2.09 7.41
CA PHE A 383 -0.95 -2.64 6.57
C PHE A 383 -1.86 -3.60 7.36
N THR A 384 -1.29 -4.53 8.14
CA THR A 384 -2.11 -5.45 8.94
C THR A 384 -2.83 -4.74 10.09
N ASP A 385 -2.24 -3.71 10.71
CA ASP A 385 -2.87 -2.86 11.73
C ASP A 385 -4.11 -2.13 11.18
N LYS A 386 -3.97 -1.46 10.02
CA LYS A 386 -5.06 -0.73 9.35
C LYS A 386 -6.28 -1.63 9.13
N TYR A 387 -6.06 -2.81 8.55
CA TYR A 387 -7.17 -3.71 8.22
C TYR A 387 -7.70 -4.47 9.43
N TYR A 388 -6.86 -4.77 10.44
CA TYR A 388 -7.36 -5.29 11.71
C TYR A 388 -8.38 -4.34 12.32
N GLU A 389 -8.05 -3.04 12.41
CA GLU A 389 -8.99 -2.05 12.94
C GLU A 389 -10.26 -1.94 12.10
N LYS A 390 -10.14 -1.96 10.77
CA LYS A 390 -11.28 -1.94 9.85
C LYS A 390 -12.22 -3.12 10.11
N PHE A 391 -11.71 -4.35 10.01
CA PHE A 391 -12.54 -5.55 10.16
C PHE A 391 -13.08 -5.71 11.58
N TYR A 392 -12.33 -5.31 12.60
CA TYR A 392 -12.80 -5.35 13.98
C TYR A 392 -13.95 -4.35 14.23
N LYS A 393 -13.89 -3.15 13.64
CA LYS A 393 -14.95 -2.13 13.77
C LYS A 393 -16.19 -2.49 12.94
N GLU A 394 -16.01 -3.07 11.76
CA GLU A 394 -17.12 -3.44 10.85
C GLU A 394 -17.89 -4.69 11.31
N ASN A 395 -17.29 -5.52 12.16
CA ASN A 395 -17.88 -6.77 12.64
C ASN A 395 -17.96 -6.74 14.17
N GLU A 396 -19.05 -6.17 14.70
CA GLU A 396 -19.29 -6.03 16.15
C GLU A 396 -19.30 -7.39 16.86
N CYS A 397 -19.97 -8.38 16.27
CA CYS A 397 -19.94 -9.77 16.69
C CYS A 397 -20.42 -10.70 15.55
N PHE A 398 -20.17 -12.02 15.68
CA PHE A 398 -20.71 -13.04 14.77
C PHE A 398 -22.01 -13.63 15.34
N ASP A 399 -23.07 -13.71 14.51
CA ASP A 399 -24.32 -14.38 14.88
C ASP A 399 -24.08 -15.87 15.22
N GLU A 400 -24.66 -16.34 16.32
CA GLU A 400 -24.32 -17.64 16.91
C GLU A 400 -24.91 -18.84 16.12
N ALA A 401 -24.08 -19.49 15.31
CA ALA A 401 -23.89 -20.95 15.19
C ALA A 401 -22.72 -21.19 14.21
N HIS A 402 -21.65 -21.82 14.70
CA HIS A 402 -20.42 -22.09 13.97
C HIS A 402 -20.64 -22.83 12.64
N ASP A 403 -20.66 -22.08 11.53
CA ASP A 403 -20.03 -22.55 10.31
C ASP A 403 -18.61 -21.95 10.26
N PRO A 404 -17.56 -22.70 10.67
CA PRO A 404 -16.18 -22.24 10.56
C PRO A 404 -15.76 -21.97 9.10
N GLU A 405 -16.58 -22.37 8.13
CA GLU A 405 -16.43 -22.09 6.69
C GLU A 405 -17.43 -21.03 6.19
N ASP A 406 -17.99 -20.18 7.06
CA ASP A 406 -18.88 -19.08 6.64
C ASP A 406 -18.24 -18.32 5.50
N TYR A 407 -18.91 -18.40 4.36
CA TYR A 407 -18.45 -17.85 3.10
C TYR A 407 -18.08 -16.36 3.19
N ARG A 408 -18.68 -15.60 4.12
CA ARG A 408 -18.36 -14.18 4.30
C ARG A 408 -16.98 -13.96 4.91
N TYR A 409 -16.58 -14.84 5.83
CA TYR A 409 -15.46 -14.61 6.76
C TYR A 409 -14.35 -15.65 6.67
N PHE A 410 -14.46 -16.61 5.76
CA PHE A 410 -13.48 -17.66 5.52
C PHE A 410 -12.98 -17.66 4.07
N ILE A 411 -11.69 -17.34 3.87
CA ILE A 411 -11.00 -17.48 2.58
C ILE A 411 -10.09 -18.72 2.61
N SER A 412 -9.36 -18.91 3.70
CA SER A 412 -8.52 -20.09 3.95
C SER A 412 -8.20 -20.22 5.44
N ASN A 413 -7.57 -21.33 5.83
CA ASN A 413 -7.07 -21.53 7.20
C ASN A 413 -6.03 -20.49 7.65
N GLU A 414 -5.41 -19.77 6.71
CA GLU A 414 -4.46 -18.68 6.95
C GLU A 414 -5.12 -17.29 6.84
N CYS A 415 -6.38 -17.23 6.39
CA CYS A 415 -7.10 -15.97 6.24
C CYS A 415 -8.60 -16.15 6.52
N THR A 416 -8.97 -15.91 7.77
CA THR A 416 -10.32 -15.97 8.29
C THR A 416 -10.52 -15.02 9.47
N LEU A 417 -11.68 -14.36 9.56
CA LEU A 417 -11.98 -13.50 10.71
C LEU A 417 -12.29 -14.29 11.99
N TYR A 418 -12.48 -15.61 11.92
CA TYR A 418 -12.56 -16.49 13.09
C TYR A 418 -11.21 -16.61 13.82
N ASN A 419 -10.10 -16.35 13.13
CA ASN A 419 -8.76 -16.36 13.71
C ASN A 419 -8.06 -15.03 13.40
N MET A 420 -8.44 -13.98 14.15
CA MET A 420 -7.90 -12.64 14.00
C MET A 420 -6.38 -12.60 14.21
N GLN A 421 -5.83 -13.43 15.09
CA GLN A 421 -4.39 -13.47 15.37
C GLN A 421 -3.59 -13.94 14.16
N LYS A 422 -4.07 -15.01 13.52
CA LYS A 422 -3.42 -15.59 12.34
C LYS A 422 -3.64 -14.74 11.09
N THR A 423 -4.82 -14.13 10.98
CA THR A 423 -5.17 -13.30 9.84
C THR A 423 -4.44 -11.96 9.84
N PHE A 424 -4.23 -11.35 11.02
CA PHE A 424 -3.60 -10.02 11.18
C PHE A 424 -2.28 -10.06 11.97
N PRO A 425 -1.26 -10.80 11.50
CA PRO A 425 0.02 -10.93 12.18
C PRO A 425 0.80 -9.61 12.21
N LYS A 426 1.78 -9.52 13.12
CA LYS A 426 2.66 -8.35 13.26
C LYS A 426 4.13 -8.73 13.14
N PHE A 427 4.92 -7.85 12.53
CA PHE A 427 6.37 -7.97 12.60
C PHE A 427 6.90 -7.47 13.95
N ASN A 428 7.77 -8.27 14.57
CA ASN A 428 8.52 -7.90 15.77
C ASN A 428 9.96 -7.55 15.37
N SER A 429 10.36 -6.30 15.62
CA SER A 429 11.69 -5.78 15.29
C SER A 429 12.82 -6.37 16.14
N GLN A 430 12.54 -6.70 17.41
CA GLN A 430 13.52 -7.30 18.33
C GLN A 430 13.92 -8.70 17.88
N TYR A 431 12.94 -9.55 17.55
CA TYR A 431 13.19 -10.92 17.10
C TYR A 431 13.39 -11.04 15.59
N LYS A 432 13.16 -9.96 14.83
CA LYS A 432 13.17 -9.91 13.36
C LYS A 432 12.31 -11.02 12.74
N LYS A 433 11.12 -11.22 13.30
CA LYS A 433 10.18 -12.29 12.89
C LYS A 433 8.76 -11.78 12.86
N ILE A 434 7.95 -12.41 12.02
CA ILE A 434 6.50 -12.22 12.01
C ILE A 434 5.92 -13.09 13.12
N LEU A 435 5.20 -12.46 14.05
CA LEU A 435 4.55 -13.10 15.18
C LEU A 435 3.04 -13.19 14.94
N TYR A 436 2.47 -14.29 15.41
CA TYR A 436 1.03 -14.60 15.35
C TYR A 436 0.41 -14.65 16.76
N GLU A 437 1.09 -14.09 17.76
CA GLU A 437 0.72 -14.17 19.18
C GLU A 437 -0.48 -13.26 19.51
N ASN A 438 -1.03 -13.42 20.73
CA ASN A 438 -2.25 -12.86 21.34
C ASN A 438 -2.43 -11.32 21.30
N SER A 439 -1.71 -10.60 20.46
CA SER A 439 -1.79 -9.14 20.28
C SER A 439 -3.07 -8.64 19.61
N ARG A 440 -3.86 -9.52 19.00
CA ARG A 440 -5.12 -9.20 18.32
C ARG A 440 -6.30 -9.82 19.04
N THR A 441 -7.27 -8.99 19.40
CA THR A 441 -8.52 -9.42 20.02
C THR A 441 -9.35 -10.16 18.98
N ALA A 442 -9.94 -11.29 19.38
CA ALA A 442 -10.91 -12.00 18.56
C ALA A 442 -12.22 -11.22 18.49
N ILE A 443 -12.98 -11.38 17.40
CA ILE A 443 -14.34 -10.86 17.30
C ILE A 443 -15.24 -11.75 18.17
N ASN A 444 -16.10 -11.13 18.98
CA ASN A 444 -16.99 -11.85 19.89
C ASN A 444 -18.16 -12.51 19.16
N ILE A 445 -18.81 -13.47 19.81
CA ILE A 445 -20.07 -14.06 19.34
C ILE A 445 -21.23 -13.24 19.93
N CYS A 446 -22.22 -12.90 19.10
CA CYS A 446 -23.41 -12.19 19.56
C CYS A 446 -24.22 -13.13 20.46
N GLY A 447 -24.28 -12.87 21.78
CA GLY A 447 -25.15 -13.63 22.70
C GLY A 447 -24.55 -14.09 24.03
N ASN A 448 -23.24 -13.95 24.28
CA ASN A 448 -22.64 -14.28 25.59
C ASN A 448 -22.32 -13.03 26.42
N ASN A 449 -23.36 -12.27 26.79
CA ASN A 449 -23.32 -11.50 28.03
C ASN A 449 -23.75 -12.42 29.17
N ALA A 450 -22.84 -13.30 29.63
CA ALA A 450 -22.94 -13.80 30.98
C ALA A 450 -22.53 -12.66 31.91
N GLU A 451 -23.44 -12.31 32.81
CA GLU A 451 -23.31 -11.28 33.85
C GLU A 451 -21.89 -11.24 34.43
N SER A 452 -21.14 -10.17 34.16
CA SER A 452 -20.18 -9.66 35.12
C SER A 452 -20.99 -9.02 36.24
N GLY A 453 -21.56 -9.88 37.08
CA GLY A 453 -22.04 -9.49 38.40
C GLY A 453 -20.83 -8.95 39.15
N GLY A 454 -20.77 -7.62 39.24
CA GLY A 454 -19.83 -6.95 40.12
C GLY A 454 -20.10 -7.40 41.54
N VAL A 455 -19.21 -8.22 42.10
CA VAL A 455 -19.09 -8.35 43.54
C VAL A 455 -18.40 -7.09 44.03
N SER A 456 -19.21 -6.09 44.37
CA SER A 456 -18.84 -5.01 45.27
C SER A 456 -18.91 -5.56 46.69
N SER A 457 -17.76 -5.61 47.36
CA SER A 457 -17.66 -5.80 48.80
C SER A 457 -18.35 -4.63 49.53
N GLU A 458 -19.32 -4.99 50.37
CA GLU A 458 -19.75 -4.41 51.66
C GLU A 458 -19.63 -2.88 51.85
N ASP A 459 -20.76 -2.19 52.09
CA ASP A 459 -21.05 -1.71 53.45
C ASP A 459 -22.43 -1.01 53.67
N TYR A 460 -23.04 -1.42 54.79
CA TYR A 460 -24.00 -0.79 55.72
C TYR A 460 -25.46 -0.37 55.37
N SER A 461 -26.34 -0.90 56.24
CA SER A 461 -27.62 -0.38 56.78
C SER A 461 -28.88 -0.51 55.92
N ALA A 462 -30.06 -0.91 56.43
CA ALA A 462 -30.50 -1.22 57.79
C ALA A 462 -31.80 -2.07 57.75
N THR A 463 -31.85 -3.05 58.66
CA THR A 463 -32.98 -3.53 59.50
C THR A 463 -34.44 -3.57 59.01
N THR A 464 -35.06 -4.72 59.35
CA THR A 464 -36.46 -4.98 59.76
C THR A 464 -37.51 -4.92 58.65
N GLU A 465 -38.45 -5.87 58.49
CA GLU A 465 -39.28 -6.55 59.49
C GLU A 465 -39.66 -7.99 59.07
N ASP A 466 -40.09 -8.70 60.10
CA ASP A 466 -40.45 -10.11 60.24
C ASP A 466 -41.74 -10.57 59.52
N ASP A 467 -41.91 -11.90 59.59
CA ASP A 467 -43.16 -12.68 59.66
C ASP A 467 -44.04 -12.80 58.40
N ASP A 468 -44.13 -14.02 57.84
CA ASP A 468 -45.13 -14.97 58.37
C ASP A 468 -44.90 -16.41 57.86
N ASP A 469 -45.19 -17.33 58.77
CA ASP A 469 -44.97 -18.77 58.79
C ASP A 469 -46.14 -19.53 58.04
N PRO A 470 -46.33 -20.85 58.17
CA PRO A 470 -46.05 -21.86 57.14
C PRO A 470 -47.31 -22.68 56.79
N THR A 471 -47.19 -23.70 55.93
CA THR A 471 -47.89 -25.00 56.10
C THR A 471 -47.41 -25.96 55.01
N LYS A 472 -46.70 -27.05 55.37
CA LYS A 472 -47.20 -28.44 55.58
C LYS A 472 -47.72 -29.10 54.29
N LEU A 473 -47.46 -30.36 53.97
CA LEU A 473 -46.75 -31.52 54.55
C LEU A 473 -46.84 -32.65 53.51
N ASP A 474 -46.03 -33.70 53.71
CA ASP A 474 -46.20 -35.10 53.28
C ASP A 474 -46.02 -35.43 51.79
N ASP A 475 -45.48 -36.57 51.37
CA ASP A 475 -44.58 -37.63 51.88
C ASP A 475 -44.58 -38.62 50.68
N ASP A 476 -43.45 -39.21 50.28
CA ASP A 476 -43.29 -40.67 50.26
C ASP A 476 -42.01 -41.19 49.58
N GLN A 477 -41.66 -42.39 50.05
CA GLN A 477 -40.39 -43.08 50.11
C GLN A 477 -39.90 -43.81 48.84
N SER A 478 -38.57 -44.06 48.80
CA SER A 478 -37.89 -45.38 48.80
C SER A 478 -36.54 -45.28 48.04
N VAL A 479 -35.37 -45.23 48.69
CA VAL A 479 -34.57 -46.30 49.32
C VAL A 479 -34.28 -47.50 48.42
N LEU A 480 -33.02 -47.63 47.98
CA LEU A 480 -32.20 -48.85 48.14
C LEU A 480 -30.71 -48.47 48.13
N ALA A 481 -29.97 -49.02 49.09
CA ALA A 481 -28.61 -48.68 49.47
C ALA A 481 -27.66 -49.89 49.36
N VAL A 482 -26.42 -49.66 49.81
CA VAL A 482 -25.32 -50.61 50.16
C VAL A 482 -24.42 -50.97 48.97
N GLY A 483 -23.10 -50.74 48.96
CA GLY A 483 -22.03 -50.70 49.98
C GLY A 483 -20.94 -51.70 49.54
N GLN A 484 -19.65 -51.71 49.89
CA GLN A 484 -18.69 -50.87 50.62
C GLN A 484 -17.29 -51.55 50.40
N ASP A 485 -16.22 -50.94 50.92
CA ASP A 485 -14.86 -51.48 51.19
C ASP A 485 -13.79 -51.41 50.06
N GLY A 486 -12.54 -51.00 50.28
CA GLY A 486 -11.83 -50.57 51.49
C GLY A 486 -10.29 -50.67 51.31
N LEU A 487 -9.54 -49.91 52.13
CA LEU A 487 -8.09 -50.00 52.49
C LEU A 487 -7.05 -49.62 51.40
N SER A 488 -6.21 -48.57 51.49
CA SER A 488 -5.29 -48.01 52.51
C SER A 488 -3.84 -48.56 52.50
N VAL A 489 -2.88 -47.62 52.70
CA VAL A 489 -1.55 -47.74 53.35
C VAL A 489 -0.27 -47.81 52.49
N ARG A 490 0.44 -46.66 52.54
CA ARG A 490 1.86 -46.35 52.85
C ARG A 490 3.05 -46.63 51.91
N GLN A 491 3.80 -45.52 51.80
CA GLN A 491 5.23 -45.25 51.61
C GLN A 491 6.23 -46.28 52.18
N ASP A 492 7.39 -46.43 51.51
CA ASP A 492 8.71 -46.17 52.09
C ASP A 492 9.89 -46.25 51.07
N GLY A 493 10.91 -45.40 51.31
CA GLY A 493 12.38 -45.57 51.04
C GLY A 493 12.87 -45.77 49.60
N LEU A 494 13.58 -44.84 48.93
CA LEU A 494 14.93 -44.27 49.18
C LEU A 494 16.09 -45.30 49.14
N SER A 495 16.92 -45.30 48.09
CA SER A 495 18.38 -45.03 48.16
C SER A 495 19.21 -45.43 46.90
N ILE A 496 19.84 -44.42 46.27
CA ILE A 496 21.29 -44.23 45.98
C ILE A 496 22.11 -45.33 45.26
N SER A 497 22.75 -44.97 44.13
CA SER A 497 24.22 -44.99 44.00
C SER A 497 24.75 -44.22 42.78
N TYR A 498 25.79 -43.43 43.03
CA TYR A 498 26.61 -42.62 42.13
C TYR A 498 27.95 -43.32 41.86
N VAL A 499 28.53 -43.10 40.67
CA VAL A 499 29.97 -42.97 40.36
C VAL A 499 30.03 -42.09 39.09
N GLY A 500 30.79 -41.01 38.90
CA GLY A 500 31.90 -40.39 39.61
C GLY A 500 32.91 -39.85 38.57
N SER A 501 33.41 -38.62 38.80
CA SER A 501 34.57 -37.94 38.18
C SER A 501 34.34 -37.10 36.90
N GLU A 502 34.86 -35.87 36.76
CA GLU A 502 35.45 -34.86 37.67
C GLU A 502 35.77 -33.60 36.84
N SER A 503 35.85 -32.43 37.51
CA SER A 503 36.37 -31.09 37.13
C SER A 503 35.34 -29.94 37.02
N GLY A 504 35.17 -29.23 38.16
CA GLY A 504 34.41 -27.96 38.34
C GLY A 504 35.28 -26.70 38.14
N PRO A 505 35.09 -25.57 38.88
CA PRO A 505 33.94 -25.09 39.69
C PRO A 505 33.49 -23.62 39.33
N ILE A 506 32.19 -23.23 39.39
CA ILE A 506 31.41 -22.57 40.50
C ILE A 506 31.91 -21.11 40.79
N ASN A 507 31.17 -19.98 40.79
CA ASN A 507 29.88 -19.52 41.37
C ASN A 507 29.63 -18.03 40.89
N ALA A 508 28.52 -17.30 41.04
CA ALA A 508 27.33 -17.39 41.89
C ALA A 508 26.14 -16.53 41.35
N GLU A 509 24.95 -17.00 41.71
CA GLU A 509 23.74 -16.29 42.18
C GLU A 509 22.73 -15.62 41.25
N GLU A 510 21.50 -15.73 41.75
CA GLU A 510 20.19 -15.91 41.16
C GLU A 510 19.24 -14.88 41.78
N SER A 511 18.18 -14.50 41.06
CA SER A 511 16.94 -14.02 41.71
C SER A 511 15.76 -14.35 40.81
N ASP A 512 14.85 -15.14 41.40
CA ASP A 512 13.65 -15.82 40.90
C ASP A 512 12.55 -14.93 40.32
N ILE A 513 11.72 -15.49 39.41
CA ILE A 513 10.24 -15.51 39.47
C ILE A 513 9.70 -16.79 38.75
N PRO A 514 8.63 -17.47 39.24
CA PRO A 514 8.27 -18.85 38.89
C PRO A 514 7.35 -19.01 37.67
N SER A 515 7.54 -20.12 36.95
CA SER A 515 6.64 -20.63 35.89
C SER A 515 5.32 -21.17 36.47
N ILE A 516 4.19 -20.61 36.04
CA ILE A 516 2.86 -21.16 36.31
C ILE A 516 2.50 -22.24 35.27
N ALA A 517 1.91 -23.30 35.79
CA ALA A 517 1.59 -24.56 35.14
C ALA A 517 0.64 -24.44 33.93
N VAL A 518 0.93 -25.26 32.91
CA VAL A 518 0.07 -25.55 31.77
C VAL A 518 -1.09 -26.43 32.24
N LEU A 519 -2.32 -25.92 32.12
CA LEU A 519 -3.54 -26.73 32.15
C LEU A 519 -3.79 -27.30 30.76
N THR A 520 -3.82 -28.62 30.67
CA THR A 520 -4.17 -29.40 29.48
C THR A 520 -5.65 -29.78 29.46
N SER A 521 -6.14 -30.00 28.22
CA SER A 521 -7.29 -30.82 27.76
C SER A 521 -8.59 -30.09 27.35
N PRO A 522 -9.41 -30.62 26.41
CA PRO A 522 -9.33 -31.95 25.77
C PRO A 522 -9.42 -32.05 24.23
N ASP A 523 -8.76 -33.09 23.72
CA ASP A 523 -9.07 -33.94 22.55
C ASP A 523 -9.84 -33.37 21.35
N TYR A 524 -9.10 -32.94 20.32
CA TYR A 524 -9.60 -32.97 18.94
C TYR A 524 -9.16 -34.26 18.24
N LYS A 525 -10.15 -35.11 18.00
CA LYS A 525 -10.08 -36.39 17.30
C LYS A 525 -9.56 -36.19 15.87
N TYR A 526 -8.39 -36.75 15.59
CA TYR A 526 -7.80 -36.84 14.24
C TYR A 526 -8.77 -37.49 13.26
N SER A 527 -9.15 -36.76 12.20
CA SER A 527 -9.81 -37.32 11.02
C SER A 527 -8.75 -37.67 9.99
N LYS A 528 -8.64 -38.96 9.66
CA LYS A 528 -7.68 -39.52 8.69
C LYS A 528 -7.94 -38.98 7.28
N PRO A 529 -6.91 -38.80 6.43
CA PRO A 529 -7.11 -38.45 5.03
C PRO A 529 -7.75 -39.61 4.27
N ILE A 530 -8.87 -39.33 3.61
CA ILE A 530 -9.54 -40.24 2.66
C ILE A 530 -8.75 -40.17 1.35
N TYR A 531 -8.07 -41.26 0.99
CA TYR A 531 -7.50 -41.46 -0.33
C TYR A 531 -8.62 -41.83 -1.31
N TYR A 532 -8.86 -41.00 -2.33
CA TYR A 532 -9.62 -41.42 -3.51
C TYR A 532 -8.65 -42.01 -4.53
N ALA A 533 -8.70 -43.34 -4.67
CA ALA A 533 -8.11 -44.05 -5.81
C ALA A 533 -9.12 -44.02 -6.96
N GLY A 534 -8.85 -43.19 -7.98
CA GLY A 534 -9.57 -43.19 -9.25
C GLY A 534 -8.78 -43.98 -10.29
N LEU A 535 -9.26 -45.17 -10.62
CA LEU A 535 -8.85 -45.96 -11.78
C LEU A 535 -9.03 -45.15 -13.08
N SER A 536 -8.02 -45.11 -13.93
CA SER A 536 -8.21 -44.99 -15.37
C SER A 536 -7.14 -45.73 -16.15
N VAL A 537 -7.63 -46.78 -16.79
CA VAL A 537 -7.01 -47.60 -17.80
C VAL A 537 -6.78 -46.74 -19.05
N SER A 538 -5.54 -46.66 -19.53
CA SER A 538 -5.21 -46.64 -20.96
C SER A 538 -3.69 -46.61 -21.12
N GLY A 539 -3.14 -47.74 -21.56
CA GLY A 539 -1.76 -47.82 -21.99
C GLY A 539 -1.56 -47.11 -23.33
N VAL A 540 -0.45 -46.40 -23.45
CA VAL A 540 0.14 -46.05 -24.75
C VAL A 540 1.65 -46.25 -24.62
N PHE A 541 2.16 -47.12 -25.49
CA PHE A 541 3.57 -47.42 -25.68
C PHE A 541 4.31 -46.18 -26.19
N PHE A 542 5.41 -45.79 -25.54
CA PHE A 542 6.40 -44.89 -26.13
C PHE A 542 7.48 -45.73 -26.82
N THR A 543 7.49 -45.74 -28.15
CA THR A 543 8.65 -46.16 -28.93
C THR A 543 9.62 -44.99 -29.01
N SER A 544 10.75 -45.13 -28.34
CA SER A 544 11.91 -44.25 -28.45
C SER A 544 12.51 -44.34 -29.85
N MET A 545 12.49 -43.25 -30.62
CA MET A 545 13.36 -43.08 -31.78
C MET A 545 14.44 -42.06 -31.43
N VAL A 546 15.65 -42.60 -31.24
CA VAL A 546 16.91 -41.86 -31.14
C VAL A 546 17.42 -41.67 -32.57
N LEU A 547 17.57 -40.42 -33.02
CA LEU A 547 18.33 -40.10 -34.23
C LEU A 547 19.62 -39.40 -33.82
N TYR A 548 20.73 -40.14 -33.90
CA TYR A 548 22.06 -39.57 -33.99
C TYR A 548 22.43 -39.31 -35.45
N LYS A 549 23.07 -38.16 -35.61
CA LYS A 549 23.73 -37.55 -36.77
C LYS A 549 24.61 -38.51 -37.58
N VAL A 550 24.44 -38.52 -38.91
CA VAL A 550 25.51 -38.44 -39.95
C VAL A 550 24.97 -37.58 -41.08
#